data_AF-A0A443YML8-F1
#
_entry.id   AF-A0A443YML8-F1
#
_cell.length_a   1.000
_cell.length_b   1.000
_cell.length_c   1.000
_cell.angle_alpha   90.00
_cell.angle_beta   90.00
_cell.angle_gamma   90.00
#
_symmetry.space_group_name_H-M   'P 1'
#
loop_
_entity.id
_entity.type
_entity.pdbx_description
1 polymer ?
#
loop_
_entity_poly.entity_id
_entity_poly.type
_entity_poly.pdbx_seq_one_letter_code
_entity_poly.pdbx_strand_id
1 'polypeptide(L)'
;MKKIYKTTGIIAVVMILLAVGAYGYFTNFGKTNIFFTGPRSPKLEMPITYNVGWWSNQDALSIDSLQIEVVESKLNLFNDKSLIAYKISGQLAHQKDWQCVIKEVHISERVNLDTTLHCDRIIELTPVVKSKESKTLDGEMERFQLRNEHTIVSNHWGINRIKFICGNKEQIIELKQRK
;
A
#
# COMPACT_ATOMS: atom_id res chain seq x y z
N MET A 1 32.12 -26.04 46.79
CA MET A 1 30.64 -26.00 46.76
C MET A 1 30.06 -24.68 46.26
N LYS A 2 30.34 -23.51 46.86
CA LYS A 2 29.79 -22.19 46.41
C LYS A 2 30.01 -21.83 44.93
N LYS A 3 31.15 -22.21 44.32
CA LYS A 3 31.42 -21.96 42.88
C LYS A 3 30.52 -22.78 41.94
N ILE A 4 30.19 -24.01 42.32
CA ILE A 4 29.36 -24.93 41.51
C ILE A 4 27.91 -24.42 41.45
N TYR A 5 27.38 -23.92 42.58
CA TYR A 5 26.04 -23.31 42.61
C TYR A 5 25.95 -22.00 41.81
N LYS A 6 27.04 -21.23 41.72
CA LYS A 6 27.09 -20.02 40.87
C LYS A 6 27.07 -20.38 39.38
N THR A 7 27.85 -21.38 38.96
CA THR A 7 27.89 -21.79 37.56
C THR A 7 26.59 -22.45 37.11
N THR A 8 25.98 -23.30 37.93
CA THR A 8 24.67 -23.90 37.60
C THR A 8 23.55 -22.87 37.57
N GLY A 9 23.58 -21.87 38.46
CA GLY A 9 22.64 -20.75 38.43
C GLY A 9 22.73 -19.92 37.15
N ILE A 10 23.94 -19.61 36.68
CA ILE A 10 24.13 -18.86 35.42
C ILE A 10 23.63 -19.68 34.22
N ILE A 11 23.93 -20.98 34.17
CA ILE A 11 23.46 -21.86 33.08
C ILE A 11 21.93 -21.93 33.05
N ALA A 12 21.29 -22.03 34.22
CA ALA A 12 19.83 -22.02 34.31
C ALA A 12 19.23 -20.70 33.80
N VAL A 13 19.82 -19.56 34.15
CA VAL A 13 19.37 -18.24 33.66
C VAL A 13 19.54 -18.13 32.14
N VAL A 14 20.68 -18.57 31.60
CA VAL A 14 20.92 -18.55 30.15
C VAL A 14 19.93 -19.46 29.42
N MET A 15 19.65 -20.66 29.95
CA MET A 15 18.64 -21.58 29.40
C MET A 15 17.24 -20.96 29.41
N ILE A 16 16.85 -20.28 30.48
CA ILE A 16 15.56 -19.57 30.56
C ILE A 16 15.50 -18.44 29.53
N LEU A 17 16.55 -17.64 29.39
CA LEU A 17 16.61 -16.57 28.39
C LEU A 17 16.54 -17.12 26.96
N LEU A 18 17.22 -18.23 26.67
CA LEU A 18 17.15 -18.91 25.38
C LEU A 18 15.75 -19.47 25.12
N ALA A 19 15.10 -20.07 26.12
CA ALA A 19 13.74 -20.59 26.00
C ALA A 19 12.72 -19.48 25.75
N VAL A 20 12.82 -18.36 26.48
CA VAL A 20 11.96 -17.18 26.29
C VAL A 20 12.21 -16.53 24.92
N GLY A 21 13.47 -16.40 24.51
CA GLY A 21 13.84 -15.87 23.19
C GLY A 21 13.33 -16.76 22.05
N ALA A 22 13.50 -18.07 22.15
CA ALA A 22 12.99 -19.03 21.18
C ALA A 22 11.45 -19.02 21.14
N TYR A 23 10.78 -19.01 22.30
CA TYR A 23 9.33 -18.91 22.37
C TYR A 23 8.81 -17.63 21.71
N GLY A 24 9.43 -16.48 21.99
CA GLY A 24 9.09 -15.20 21.35
C GLY A 24 9.31 -15.21 19.83
N TYR A 25 10.35 -15.89 19.36
CA TYR A 25 10.63 -16.06 17.93
C TYR A 25 9.59 -16.96 17.24
N PHE A 26 9.30 -18.14 17.80
CA PHE A 26 8.37 -19.11 17.21
C PHE A 26 6.91 -18.65 17.25
N THR A 27 6.51 -17.94 18.30
CA THR A 27 5.12 -17.46 18.44
C THR A 27 4.85 -16.15 17.71
N ASN A 28 5.84 -15.58 16.99
CA ASN A 28 5.74 -14.27 16.34
C ASN A 28 5.26 -13.15 17.31
N PHE A 29 5.45 -13.32 18.61
CA PHE A 29 4.88 -12.45 19.65
C PHE A 29 5.34 -10.99 19.52
N GLY A 30 6.58 -10.78 19.07
CA GLY A 30 7.13 -9.45 18.78
C GLY A 30 6.57 -8.78 17.52
N LYS A 31 6.07 -9.55 16.55
CA LYS A 31 5.52 -9.02 15.28
C LYS A 31 4.06 -8.61 15.38
N THR A 32 3.29 -9.12 16.34
CA THR A 32 1.83 -9.04 16.28
C THR A 32 1.17 -8.09 17.28
N ASN A 33 1.78 -7.73 18.42
CA ASN A 33 1.01 -6.94 19.41
C ASN A 33 1.75 -5.94 20.32
N ILE A 34 3.08 -6.02 20.54
CA ILE A 34 3.74 -5.14 21.54
C ILE A 34 4.60 -4.04 20.89
N PHE A 35 5.27 -4.34 19.78
CA PHE A 35 6.15 -3.37 19.09
C PHE A 35 5.66 -2.97 17.69
N PHE A 36 4.65 -3.67 17.15
CA PHE A 36 4.08 -3.33 15.85
C PHE A 36 2.84 -2.47 16.05
N THR A 37 3.04 -1.16 16.11
CA THR A 37 1.97 -0.15 16.17
C THR A 37 1.44 0.27 14.80
N GLY A 38 1.91 -0.40 13.74
CA GLY A 38 1.52 -0.12 12.36
C GLY A 38 0.11 -0.60 12.01
N PRO A 39 -0.45 -0.13 10.89
CA PRO A 39 -1.72 -0.62 10.40
C PRO A 39 -1.63 -2.10 10.00
N ARG A 40 -2.79 -2.75 9.90
CA ARG A 40 -2.88 -4.13 9.37
C ARG A 40 -2.37 -4.23 7.93
N SER A 41 -2.22 -5.46 7.43
CA SER A 41 -1.90 -5.70 6.02
C SER A 41 -2.98 -5.14 5.08
N PRO A 42 -2.60 -4.53 3.94
CA PRO A 42 -3.54 -4.06 2.94
C PRO A 42 -4.34 -5.18 2.29
N LYS A 43 -5.62 -4.92 2.01
CA LYS A 43 -6.47 -5.77 1.18
C LYS A 43 -6.37 -5.32 -0.27
N LEU A 44 -6.07 -6.27 -1.16
CA LEU A 44 -5.93 -6.03 -2.59
C LEU A 44 -7.02 -6.81 -3.33
N GLU A 45 -7.84 -6.10 -4.09
CA GLU A 45 -8.74 -6.71 -5.09
C GLU A 45 -7.98 -7.02 -6.39
N MET A 46 -6.98 -6.18 -6.71
CA MET A 46 -6.17 -6.27 -7.92
C MET A 46 -4.67 -6.24 -7.56
N PRO A 47 -3.79 -6.98 -8.27
CA PRO A 47 -2.36 -6.92 -8.03
C PRO A 47 -1.80 -5.50 -8.20
N ILE A 48 -0.72 -5.21 -7.48
CA ILE A 48 0.03 -3.95 -7.57
C ILE A 48 1.39 -4.22 -8.19
N THR A 49 1.82 -3.32 -9.07
CA THR A 49 3.20 -3.26 -9.59
C THR A 49 3.81 -1.88 -9.34
N TYR A 50 5.12 -1.83 -9.17
CA TYR A 50 5.91 -0.58 -9.08
C TYR A 50 6.84 -0.42 -10.29
N ASN A 51 6.79 -1.37 -11.23
CA ASN A 51 7.63 -1.37 -12.41
C ASN A 51 6.81 -0.92 -13.62
N VAL A 52 7.39 -0.02 -14.40
CA VAL A 52 6.86 0.36 -15.70
C VAL A 52 7.12 -0.77 -16.69
N GLY A 53 6.09 -1.17 -17.43
CA GLY A 53 6.17 -2.22 -18.44
C GLY A 53 5.63 -1.76 -19.79
N TRP A 54 5.50 -2.71 -20.71
CA TRP A 54 4.84 -2.46 -22.00
C TRP A 54 3.31 -2.47 -21.80
N TRP A 55 2.68 -1.30 -21.84
CA TRP A 55 1.24 -1.10 -21.62
C TRP A 55 0.56 -0.60 -22.90
N SER A 56 0.50 -1.44 -23.93
CA SER A 56 0.09 -1.04 -25.29
C SER A 56 -1.36 -0.59 -25.46
N ASN A 57 -2.24 -0.92 -24.51
CA ASN A 57 -3.68 -0.70 -24.64
C ASN A 57 -4.19 0.38 -23.67
N GLN A 58 -3.30 1.26 -23.21
CA GLN A 58 -3.64 2.27 -22.21
C GLN A 58 -4.62 3.32 -22.75
N ASP A 59 -4.62 3.55 -24.06
CA ASP A 59 -5.54 4.49 -24.73
C ASP A 59 -7.02 4.07 -24.64
N ALA A 60 -7.28 2.78 -24.37
CA ALA A 60 -8.64 2.28 -24.14
C ALA A 60 -9.21 2.68 -22.76
N LEU A 61 -8.39 3.22 -21.86
CA LEU A 61 -8.77 3.56 -20.50
C LEU A 61 -9.27 5.00 -20.37
N SER A 62 -10.48 5.17 -19.84
CA SER A 62 -10.99 6.45 -19.35
C SER A 62 -11.24 6.38 -17.85
N ILE A 63 -10.74 7.37 -17.10
CA ILE A 63 -10.95 7.48 -15.64
C ILE A 63 -12.11 8.43 -15.34
N ASP A 64 -13.15 7.91 -14.69
CA ASP A 64 -14.32 8.68 -14.30
C ASP A 64 -14.14 9.29 -12.91
N SER A 65 -13.62 8.50 -11.95
CA SER A 65 -13.43 8.96 -10.58
C SER A 65 -12.21 8.35 -9.89
N LEU A 66 -11.68 9.13 -8.95
CA LEU A 66 -10.66 8.73 -7.99
C LEU A 66 -11.17 9.14 -6.61
N GLN A 67 -11.22 8.19 -5.68
CA GLN A 67 -11.57 8.44 -4.29
C GLN A 67 -10.53 7.80 -3.37
N ILE A 68 -9.99 8.59 -2.45
CA ILE A 68 -9.04 8.15 -1.43
C ILE A 68 -9.69 8.26 -0.05
N GLU A 69 -9.58 7.20 0.74
CA GLU A 69 -10.08 7.13 2.11
C GLU A 69 -8.97 6.70 3.06
N VAL A 70 -8.87 7.36 4.21
CA VAL A 70 -7.96 6.93 5.28
C VAL A 70 -8.66 5.85 6.09
N VAL A 71 -8.20 4.61 5.98
CA VAL A 71 -8.80 3.45 6.64
C VAL A 71 -8.30 3.31 8.07
N GLU A 72 -6.98 3.38 8.25
CA GLU A 72 -6.34 3.32 9.56
C GLU A 72 -5.20 4.33 9.62
N SER A 73 -5.26 5.27 10.57
CA SER A 73 -4.17 6.21 10.83
C SER A 73 -4.00 6.40 12.33
N LYS A 74 -3.04 5.68 12.90
CA LYS A 74 -2.67 5.75 14.32
C LYS A 74 -1.25 6.33 14.45
N LEU A 75 -1.04 7.47 13.81
CA LEU A 75 0.25 8.12 13.70
C LEU A 75 0.74 8.68 15.05
N ASN A 76 1.94 8.28 15.47
CA ASN A 76 2.57 8.64 16.74
C ASN A 76 4.10 8.47 16.67
N LEU A 77 4.80 8.69 17.79
CA LEU A 77 6.26 8.57 17.88
C LEU A 77 6.85 7.28 17.29
N PHE A 78 6.13 6.16 17.45
CA PHE A 78 6.55 4.82 17.07
C PHE A 78 5.79 4.25 15.87
N ASN A 79 4.85 5.01 15.30
CA ASN A 79 4.13 4.62 14.09
C ASN A 79 4.01 5.79 13.12
N ASP A 80 4.68 5.66 11.98
CA ASP A 80 4.65 6.59 10.85
C ASP A 80 3.78 6.10 9.68
N LYS A 81 3.18 4.90 9.81
CA LYS A 81 2.40 4.25 8.76
C LYS A 81 0.91 4.52 8.90
N SER A 82 0.27 4.81 7.79
CA SER A 82 -1.18 4.85 7.64
C SER A 82 -1.62 3.91 6.52
N LEU A 83 -2.80 3.31 6.67
CA LEU A 83 -3.45 2.53 5.63
C LEU A 83 -4.52 3.39 4.97
N ILE A 84 -4.44 3.48 3.66
CA ILE A 84 -5.47 4.11 2.83
C ILE A 84 -6.17 3.06 1.97
N ALA A 85 -7.39 3.37 1.56
CA ALA A 85 -8.06 2.72 0.46
C ALA A 85 -8.17 3.71 -0.69
N TYR A 86 -7.91 3.24 -1.90
CA TYR A 86 -8.18 3.98 -3.11
C TYR A 86 -9.22 3.23 -3.93
N LYS A 87 -10.20 3.96 -4.43
CA LYS A 87 -11.25 3.48 -5.30
C LYS A 87 -11.14 4.22 -6.62
N ILE A 88 -11.02 3.46 -7.70
CA ILE A 88 -10.93 4.00 -9.06
C ILE A 88 -12.10 3.42 -9.85
N SER A 89 -12.83 4.30 -10.54
CA SER A 89 -13.86 3.89 -11.49
C SER A 89 -13.62 4.52 -12.84
N GLY A 90 -14.02 3.83 -13.89
CA GLY A 90 -13.83 4.31 -15.24
C GLY A 90 -14.46 3.38 -16.27
N GLN A 91 -14.03 3.56 -17.50
CA GLN A 91 -14.53 2.82 -18.65
C GLN A 91 -13.35 2.28 -19.47
N LEU A 92 -13.58 1.11 -20.06
CA LEU A 92 -12.68 0.48 -21.00
C LEU A 92 -13.38 0.37 -22.36
N ALA A 93 -12.74 0.92 -23.39
CA ALA A 93 -13.16 0.72 -24.76
C ALA A 93 -12.67 -0.65 -25.27
N HIS A 94 -13.59 -1.49 -25.74
CA HIS A 94 -13.22 -2.74 -26.40
C HIS A 94 -12.85 -2.51 -27.86
N GLN A 95 -11.90 -3.31 -28.35
CA GLN A 95 -11.54 -3.37 -29.77
C GLN A 95 -12.10 -4.64 -30.38
N LYS A 96 -12.36 -4.62 -31.69
CA LYS A 96 -12.80 -5.78 -32.45
C LYS A 96 -11.92 -7.01 -32.15
N ASP A 97 -12.55 -8.10 -31.70
CA ASP A 97 -11.94 -9.38 -31.32
C ASP A 97 -11.08 -9.39 -30.03
N TRP A 98 -10.96 -8.24 -29.33
CA TRP A 98 -10.14 -8.09 -28.12
C TRP A 98 -10.91 -7.39 -26.99
N GLN A 99 -11.08 -8.10 -25.88
CA GLN A 99 -11.62 -7.53 -24.65
C GLN A 99 -10.49 -6.88 -23.84
N CYS A 100 -10.63 -5.60 -23.51
CA CYS A 100 -9.73 -4.88 -22.61
C CYS A 100 -10.14 -5.11 -21.15
N VAL A 101 -9.20 -5.53 -20.31
CA VAL A 101 -9.42 -5.74 -18.87
C VAL A 101 -8.31 -5.08 -18.05
N ILE A 102 -8.63 -4.66 -16.84
CA ILE A 102 -7.61 -4.21 -15.88
C ILE A 102 -6.86 -5.44 -15.34
N LYS A 103 -5.55 -5.47 -15.54
CA LYS A 103 -4.68 -6.57 -15.07
C LYS A 103 -4.13 -6.32 -13.67
N GLU A 104 -3.65 -5.11 -13.45
CA GLU A 104 -2.94 -4.68 -12.24
C GLU A 104 -3.02 -3.16 -12.10
N VAL A 105 -2.67 -2.64 -10.93
CA VAL A 105 -2.52 -1.19 -10.71
C VAL A 105 -1.04 -0.90 -10.53
N HIS A 106 -0.50 -0.03 -11.38
CA HIS A 106 0.82 0.53 -11.18
C HIS A 106 0.76 1.68 -10.16
N ILE A 107 1.68 1.68 -9.21
CA ILE A 107 1.83 2.76 -8.23
C ILE A 107 3.21 3.38 -8.41
N SER A 108 3.24 4.69 -8.69
CA SER A 108 4.45 5.50 -8.66
C SER A 108 4.40 6.45 -7.48
N GLU A 109 5.46 6.49 -6.69
CA GLU A 109 5.58 7.43 -5.57
C GLU A 109 6.79 8.33 -5.76
N ARG A 110 6.59 9.63 -5.54
CA ARG A 110 7.69 10.60 -5.53
C ARG A 110 7.50 11.63 -4.42
N VAL A 111 8.62 12.01 -3.80
CA VAL A 111 8.66 13.16 -2.91
C VAL A 111 8.58 14.41 -3.77
N ASN A 112 7.73 15.34 -3.36
CA ASN A 112 7.63 16.62 -4.03
C ASN A 112 8.62 17.61 -3.42
N LEU A 113 9.54 18.12 -4.25
CA LEU A 113 10.51 19.15 -3.84
C LEU A 113 10.03 20.56 -4.21
N ASP A 114 8.99 20.68 -5.04
CA ASP A 114 8.44 21.96 -5.44
C ASP A 114 7.48 22.49 -4.38
N THR A 115 7.96 23.47 -3.62
CA THR A 115 7.21 24.13 -2.53
C THR A 115 5.92 24.83 -3.00
N THR A 116 5.77 25.11 -4.29
CA THR A 116 4.58 25.77 -4.85
C THR A 116 3.37 24.83 -4.96
N LEU A 117 3.60 23.52 -5.06
CA LEU A 117 2.54 22.52 -5.22
C LEU A 117 1.82 22.16 -3.89
N HIS A 118 2.23 22.78 -2.77
CA HIS A 118 1.63 22.65 -1.43
C HIS A 118 1.35 21.21 -0.98
N CYS A 119 2.13 20.24 -1.47
CA CYS A 119 2.09 18.84 -1.07
C CYS A 119 3.52 18.31 -0.87
N ASP A 120 3.67 17.31 -0.01
CA ASP A 120 4.96 16.72 0.35
C ASP A 120 5.29 15.50 -0.51
N ARG A 121 4.26 14.79 -0.98
CA ARG A 121 4.37 13.57 -1.77
C ARG A 121 3.28 13.51 -2.83
N ILE A 122 3.64 12.97 -3.99
CA ILE A 122 2.71 12.65 -5.07
C ILE A 122 2.72 11.13 -5.26
N ILE A 123 1.54 10.53 -5.24
CA ILE A 123 1.31 9.11 -5.52
C ILE A 123 0.44 9.03 -6.78
N GLU A 124 0.98 8.46 -7.83
CA GLU A 124 0.29 8.25 -9.09
C GLU A 124 -0.18 6.80 -9.20
N LEU A 125 -1.47 6.63 -9.47
CA LEU A 125 -2.13 5.34 -9.62
C LEU A 125 -2.53 5.17 -11.09
N THR A 126 -2.04 4.10 -11.71
CA THR A 126 -2.30 3.83 -13.13
C THR A 126 -2.86 2.41 -13.28
N PRO A 127 -4.18 2.24 -13.52
CA PRO A 127 -4.72 0.95 -13.90
C PRO A 127 -4.10 0.48 -15.22
N VAL A 128 -3.48 -0.69 -15.22
CA VAL A 128 -2.79 -1.25 -16.40
C VAL A 128 -3.75 -2.12 -17.19
N VAL A 129 -3.97 -1.77 -18.45
CA VAL A 129 -4.88 -2.48 -19.35
C VAL A 129 -4.16 -3.62 -20.06
N LYS A 130 -4.81 -4.79 -20.12
CA LYS A 130 -4.40 -5.95 -20.92
C LYS A 130 -5.53 -6.36 -21.86
N SER A 131 -5.18 -6.76 -23.08
CA SER A 131 -6.13 -7.38 -23.99
C SER A 131 -6.24 -8.88 -23.75
N LYS A 132 -7.45 -9.40 -23.85
CA LYS A 132 -7.79 -10.81 -23.81
C LYS A 132 -8.61 -11.13 -25.06
N GLU A 133 -8.33 -12.25 -25.72
CA GLU A 133 -9.15 -12.70 -26.86
C GLU A 133 -10.60 -12.86 -26.44
N SER A 134 -11.52 -12.29 -27.21
CA SER A 134 -12.95 -12.42 -26.96
C SER A 134 -13.74 -12.35 -28.27
N LYS A 135 -14.85 -13.08 -28.33
CA LYS A 135 -15.81 -13.04 -29.45
C LYS A 135 -16.85 -11.92 -29.30
N THR A 136 -16.63 -10.98 -28.38
CA THR A 136 -17.59 -9.91 -28.05
C THR A 136 -17.68 -8.87 -29.15
N LEU A 137 -18.86 -8.26 -29.24
CA LEU A 137 -19.21 -7.25 -30.23
C LEU A 137 -18.36 -5.99 -30.06
N ASP A 138 -17.99 -5.41 -31.20
CA ASP A 138 -17.16 -4.22 -31.35
C ASP A 138 -17.83 -2.99 -30.70
N GLY A 139 -17.05 -2.15 -30.02
CA GLY A 139 -17.47 -0.80 -29.59
C GLY A 139 -18.28 -0.69 -28.29
N GLU A 140 -18.50 -1.76 -27.52
CA GLU A 140 -19.09 -1.63 -26.19
C GLU A 140 -18.10 -1.05 -25.17
N MET A 141 -18.54 -0.05 -24.41
CA MET A 141 -17.80 0.52 -23.30
C MET A 141 -18.13 -0.26 -22.02
N GLU A 142 -17.14 -0.92 -21.44
CA GLU A 142 -17.32 -1.64 -20.18
C GLU A 142 -16.91 -0.77 -19.00
N ARG A 143 -17.83 -0.59 -18.05
CA ARG A 143 -17.53 0.11 -16.80
C ARG A 143 -16.75 -0.80 -15.87
N PHE A 144 -15.71 -0.26 -15.25
CA PHE A 144 -14.99 -0.95 -14.19
C PHE A 144 -14.98 -0.13 -12.90
N GLN A 145 -14.83 -0.84 -11.79
CA GLN A 145 -14.58 -0.27 -10.49
C GLN A 145 -13.63 -1.20 -9.76
N LEU A 146 -12.57 -0.64 -9.18
CA LEU A 146 -11.63 -1.37 -8.34
C LEU A 146 -11.41 -0.63 -7.03
N ARG A 147 -11.18 -1.37 -5.96
CA ARG A 147 -10.79 -0.84 -4.66
C ARG A 147 -9.59 -1.62 -4.14
N ASN A 148 -8.48 -0.92 -3.91
CA ASN A 148 -7.29 -1.50 -3.30
C ASN A 148 -6.91 -0.69 -2.07
N GLU A 149 -6.17 -1.32 -1.16
CA GLU A 149 -5.57 -0.65 -0.02
C GLU A 149 -4.06 -0.51 -0.21
N HIS A 150 -3.49 0.56 0.31
CA HIS A 150 -2.07 0.86 0.23
C HIS A 150 -1.56 1.42 1.55
N THR A 151 -0.38 0.96 1.97
CA THR A 151 0.26 1.50 3.17
C THR A 151 1.17 2.64 2.78
N ILE A 152 0.91 3.81 3.34
CA ILE A 152 1.69 5.02 3.13
C ILE A 152 2.45 5.39 4.39
N VAL A 153 3.62 6.01 4.21
CA VAL A 153 4.52 6.41 5.29
C VAL A 153 4.54 7.94 5.36
N SER A 154 4.40 8.48 6.57
CA SER A 154 4.56 9.91 6.83
C SER A 154 6.04 10.30 6.76
N ASN A 155 6.38 11.36 6.03
CA ASN A 155 7.76 11.76 5.79
C ASN A 155 8.36 12.58 6.93
N HIS A 156 7.52 13.31 7.68
CA HIS A 156 7.97 14.20 8.74
C HIS A 156 6.91 14.39 9.82
N TRP A 157 7.31 14.99 10.94
CA TRP A 157 6.39 15.45 11.98
C TRP A 157 5.48 16.55 11.45
N GLY A 158 4.25 16.63 11.97
CA GLY A 158 3.27 17.62 11.56
C GLY A 158 2.34 17.13 10.45
N ILE A 159 1.86 18.05 9.63
CA ILE A 159 0.90 17.78 8.56
C ILE A 159 1.66 17.31 7.33
N ASN A 160 1.37 16.08 6.87
CA ASN A 160 1.87 15.51 5.64
C ASN A 160 0.73 15.55 4.62
N ARG A 161 0.88 16.34 3.56
CA ARG A 161 -0.07 16.47 2.46
C ARG A 161 0.35 15.57 1.31
N ILE A 162 -0.51 14.61 0.99
CA ILE A 162 -0.22 13.61 -0.04
C ILE A 162 -1.24 13.79 -1.15
N LYS A 163 -0.73 14.08 -2.35
CA LYS A 163 -1.52 14.22 -3.56
C LYS A 163 -1.59 12.89 -4.29
N PHE A 164 -2.79 12.41 -4.52
CA PHE A 164 -3.07 11.23 -5.34
C PHE A 164 -3.51 11.68 -6.73
N ILE A 165 -2.99 11.01 -7.76
CA ILE A 165 -3.30 11.30 -9.16
C ILE A 165 -3.66 10.00 -9.86
N CYS A 166 -4.71 10.02 -10.68
CA CYS A 166 -5.07 8.93 -11.58
C CYS A 166 -5.65 9.53 -12.87
N GLY A 167 -4.90 9.49 -13.96
CA GLY A 167 -5.24 10.22 -15.18
C GLY A 167 -5.35 11.73 -14.92
N ASN A 168 -6.51 12.31 -15.18
CA ASN A 168 -6.80 13.73 -14.91
C ASN A 168 -7.52 13.98 -13.57
N LYS A 169 -7.67 12.95 -12.73
CA LYS A 169 -8.30 13.06 -11.42
C LYS A 169 -7.25 13.19 -10.34
N GLU A 170 -7.50 14.08 -9.40
CA GLU A 170 -6.62 14.31 -8.26
C GLU A 170 -7.40 14.41 -6.96
N GLN A 171 -6.78 13.95 -5.88
CA GLN A 171 -7.29 14.14 -4.52
C GLN A 171 -6.12 14.33 -3.57
N ILE A 172 -6.23 15.28 -2.66
CA ILE A 172 -5.24 15.49 -1.59
C ILE A 172 -5.82 14.98 -0.28
N ILE A 173 -5.00 14.27 0.49
CA ILE A 173 -5.29 13.94 1.89
C ILE A 173 -4.23 14.54 2.80
N GLU A 174 -4.61 14.77 4.05
CA GLU A 174 -3.70 15.25 5.08
C GLU A 174 -3.56 14.19 6.18
N LEU A 175 -2.32 13.87 6.52
CA LEU A 175 -1.98 12.98 7.63
C LEU A 175 -1.19 13.75 8.69
N LYS A 176 -1.62 13.68 9.95
CA LYS A 176 -0.95 14.40 11.05
C LYS A 176 -0.09 13.47 11.89
N GLN A 177 1.22 13.53 11.66
CA GLN A 177 2.23 12.80 12.43
C GLN A 177 2.56 13.56 13.71
N ARG A 178 2.38 12.92 14.88
CA ARG A 178 2.57 13.54 16.20
C ARG A 178 3.75 12.91 16.92
N LYS A 179 4.57 13.77 17.55
CA LYS A 179 5.65 13.36 18.45
C LYS A 179 5.11 12.56 19.63
#